data_AF-A0A1Y2PES0-F1
#
_entry.id   AF-A0A1Y2PES0-F1
#
_cell.length_a   1.000
_cell.length_b   1.000
_cell.length_c   1.000
_cell.angle_alpha   90.00
_cell.angle_beta   90.00
_cell.angle_gamma   90.00
#
_symmetry.space_group_name_H-M   'P 1'
#
loop_
_entity.id
_entity.type
_entity.pdbx_description
1 polymer ?
#
loop_
_entity_poly.entity_id
_entity_poly.type
_entity_poly.pdbx_seq_one_letter_code
_entity_poly.pdbx_strand_id
1 'polypeptide(L)'
;MKTRTLIKSAVLLLTIIACSNNSEQELPDDFKNQTTMKQKFAGKSASEEPNQDNTYFEEDVHAYYIENTLTKQYLLKKELVAQIEEGNDEAIEQLEQLQQEIKLNEQIKKYLFGVRPPKLPGFPPPPKPCDEKEINCKLPLTNIQYLLLTQNSENISVTIKTIEGETIGTNEGLFSADNFDGYPATTLVRENYSGEVVLTITKFFPFMEQEITYQVNAIIEK
;
A
#
# COMPACT_ATOMS: atom_id res chain seq x y z
N MET A 1 78.35 -18.10 3.82
CA MET A 1 77.30 -19.15 3.76
C MET A 1 76.21 -18.77 4.76
N LYS A 2 75.04 -18.34 4.29
CA LYS A 2 73.87 -18.02 5.14
C LYS A 2 72.84 -19.13 4.97
N THR A 3 72.51 -19.77 6.08
CA THR A 3 71.57 -20.87 6.22
C THR A 3 70.12 -20.39 6.06
N ARG A 4 69.33 -21.22 5.37
CA ARG A 4 67.89 -21.06 5.18
C ARG A 4 67.15 -21.50 6.45
N THR A 5 66.12 -20.75 6.85
CA THR A 5 65.02 -21.29 7.66
C THR A 5 63.71 -20.81 7.05
N LEU A 6 62.95 -21.79 6.54
CA LEU A 6 61.57 -21.68 6.09
C LEU A 6 60.66 -21.39 7.29
N ILE A 7 59.85 -20.35 7.21
CA ILE A 7 58.65 -20.24 8.04
C ILE A 7 57.45 -20.33 7.10
N LYS A 8 56.78 -21.48 7.20
CA LYS A 8 55.44 -21.71 6.68
C LYS A 8 54.48 -20.87 7.53
N SER A 9 53.85 -19.86 6.93
CA SER A 9 52.63 -19.27 7.49
C SER A 9 51.54 -19.38 6.45
N ALA A 10 50.73 -20.43 6.62
CA ALA A 10 49.40 -20.54 6.07
C ALA A 10 48.53 -19.47 6.71
N VAL A 11 47.99 -18.55 5.91
CA VAL A 11 46.84 -17.74 6.30
C VAL A 11 45.79 -17.92 5.21
N LEU A 12 44.94 -18.89 5.51
CA LEU A 12 43.50 -18.94 5.26
C LEU A 12 42.96 -18.07 4.10
N LEU A 13 42.67 -18.75 2.99
CA LEU A 13 41.56 -18.42 2.11
C LEU A 13 40.28 -18.32 2.96
N LEU A 14 39.77 -17.11 3.19
CA LEU A 14 38.36 -16.89 3.52
C LEU A 14 37.67 -16.43 2.25
N THR A 15 37.35 -17.40 1.39
CA THR A 15 36.24 -17.26 0.45
C THR A 15 34.99 -17.04 1.28
N ILE A 16 34.53 -15.80 1.35
CA ILE A 16 33.15 -15.51 1.76
C ILE A 16 32.30 -16.04 0.62
N ILE A 17 31.84 -17.28 0.79
CA ILE A 17 30.68 -17.80 0.10
C ILE A 17 29.55 -16.89 0.57
N ALA A 18 29.22 -15.88 -0.24
CA ALA A 18 27.95 -15.22 -0.15
C ALA A 18 26.90 -16.32 -0.33
N CYS A 19 26.29 -16.73 0.77
CA CYS A 19 25.09 -17.54 0.75
C CYS A 19 24.01 -16.72 0.03
N SER A 20 23.93 -16.92 -1.29
CA SER A 20 22.73 -16.68 -2.08
C SER A 20 21.67 -17.67 -1.61
N ASN A 21 21.08 -17.41 -0.45
CA ASN A 21 19.74 -17.90 -0.19
C ASN A 21 18.79 -16.93 -0.90
N ASN A 22 18.57 -17.18 -2.19
CA ASN A 22 17.26 -16.93 -2.78
C ASN A 22 16.30 -17.87 -2.06
N SER A 23 15.78 -17.48 -0.90
CA SER A 23 14.43 -17.91 -0.55
C SER A 23 13.51 -16.98 -1.33
N GLU A 24 13.18 -17.39 -2.55
CA GLU A 24 11.87 -17.05 -3.09
C GLU A 24 10.88 -17.55 -2.04
N GLN A 25 10.35 -16.60 -1.27
CA GLN A 25 9.25 -16.87 -0.37
C GLN A 25 8.07 -17.12 -1.32
N GLU A 26 7.82 -18.40 -1.61
CA GLU A 26 6.69 -18.86 -2.41
C GLU A 26 5.41 -18.26 -1.80
N LEU A 27 4.63 -17.62 -2.65
CA LEU A 27 3.29 -17.14 -2.30
C LEU A 27 2.48 -18.32 -1.74
N PRO A 28 1.81 -18.19 -0.58
CA PRO A 28 1.02 -19.28 -0.02
C PRO A 28 -0.08 -19.76 -0.99
N ASP A 29 -0.08 -21.07 -1.28
CA ASP A 29 -0.97 -21.76 -2.21
C ASP A 29 -2.44 -21.89 -1.72
N ASP A 30 -2.76 -21.38 -0.51
CA ASP A 30 -4.03 -21.63 0.17
C ASP A 30 -5.20 -20.70 -0.23
N PHE A 31 -5.02 -19.81 -1.22
CA PHE A 31 -6.09 -18.88 -1.63
C PHE A 31 -7.14 -19.46 -2.59
N LYS A 32 -7.08 -20.74 -2.96
CA LYS A 32 -8.03 -21.33 -3.95
C LYS A 32 -9.31 -21.92 -3.37
N ASN A 33 -9.46 -22.04 -2.05
CA ASN A 33 -10.67 -22.62 -1.46
C ASN A 33 -11.15 -21.78 -0.27
N GLN A 34 -11.97 -20.76 -0.52
CA GLN A 34 -12.76 -20.15 0.56
C GLN A 34 -14.25 -20.17 0.24
N THR A 35 -14.91 -20.95 1.08
CA THR A 35 -16.33 -21.23 1.18
C THR A 35 -17.11 -19.96 1.55
N THR A 36 -18.21 -19.70 0.85
CA THR A 36 -19.19 -18.63 1.11
C THR A 36 -19.65 -18.60 2.57
N MET A 37 -19.18 -17.63 3.35
CA MET A 37 -19.80 -17.21 4.62
C MET A 37 -20.72 -16.02 4.35
N LYS A 38 -21.98 -16.09 4.83
CA LYS A 38 -22.96 -15.02 4.68
C LYS A 38 -22.61 -13.85 5.60
N GLN A 39 -22.02 -12.79 5.05
CA GLN A 39 -21.77 -11.52 5.73
C GLN A 39 -23.09 -10.81 6.08
N LYS A 40 -23.15 -10.20 7.27
CA LYS A 40 -24.23 -9.29 7.69
C LYS A 40 -23.86 -7.87 7.29
N PHE A 41 -24.55 -7.36 6.29
CA PHE A 41 -24.39 -6.00 5.78
C PHE A 41 -25.31 -5.01 6.51
N ALA A 42 -24.80 -3.82 6.83
CA ALA A 42 -25.61 -2.72 7.35
C ALA A 42 -26.42 -2.09 6.21
N GLY A 43 -27.61 -1.55 6.53
CA GLY A 43 -28.55 -1.02 5.53
C GLY A 43 -28.02 0.20 4.76
N LYS A 44 -28.31 0.23 3.46
CA LYS A 44 -27.92 1.25 2.46
C LYS A 44 -28.46 2.65 2.85
N SER A 45 -27.58 3.64 3.01
CA SER A 45 -27.96 5.03 3.33
C SER A 45 -27.82 6.02 2.15
N ALA A 46 -27.19 5.61 1.03
CA ALA A 46 -26.99 6.47 -0.13
C ALA A 46 -28.13 6.35 -1.16
N SER A 47 -28.54 7.48 -1.76
CA SER A 47 -29.56 7.51 -2.83
C SER A 47 -29.05 6.94 -4.15
N GLU A 48 -27.74 6.92 -4.34
CA GLU A 48 -27.07 6.38 -5.53
C GLU A 48 -26.46 5.01 -5.22
N GLU A 49 -26.22 4.19 -6.25
CA GLU A 49 -25.59 2.87 -6.11
C GLU A 49 -24.13 2.91 -6.60
N PRO A 50 -23.25 2.06 -6.03
CA PRO A 50 -21.92 1.87 -6.57
C PRO A 50 -21.97 1.45 -8.04
N ASN A 51 -21.15 2.11 -8.87
CA ASN A 51 -20.93 1.83 -10.29
C ASN A 51 -19.50 2.23 -10.71
N GLN A 52 -19.14 2.03 -11.98
CA GLN A 52 -17.78 2.26 -12.47
C GLN A 52 -17.30 3.72 -12.36
N ASP A 53 -18.20 4.69 -12.41
CA ASP A 53 -17.87 6.12 -12.48
C ASP A 53 -17.74 6.76 -11.10
N ASN A 54 -18.36 6.15 -10.08
CA ASN A 54 -18.41 6.69 -8.72
C ASN A 54 -17.74 5.80 -7.66
N THR A 55 -16.97 4.78 -8.08
CA THR A 55 -16.37 3.80 -7.18
C THR A 55 -14.89 3.63 -7.49
N TYR A 56 -14.07 3.43 -6.46
CA TYR A 56 -12.74 2.85 -6.61
C TYR A 56 -12.67 1.47 -6.00
N PHE A 57 -11.79 0.64 -6.55
CA PHE A 57 -11.35 -0.56 -5.85
C PHE A 57 -10.35 -0.17 -4.76
N GLU A 58 -10.57 -0.61 -3.53
CA GLU A 58 -9.73 -0.21 -2.41
C GLU A 58 -8.27 -0.65 -2.60
N GLU A 59 -8.03 -1.82 -3.16
CA GLU A 59 -6.66 -2.31 -3.39
C GLU A 59 -5.91 -1.44 -4.41
N ASP A 60 -6.64 -0.77 -5.33
CA ASP A 60 -6.07 0.20 -6.24
C ASP A 60 -5.71 1.51 -5.53
N VAL A 61 -6.52 1.93 -4.54
CA VAL A 61 -6.19 3.06 -3.66
C VAL A 61 -4.99 2.75 -2.78
N HIS A 62 -4.88 1.52 -2.27
CA HIS A 62 -3.72 1.07 -1.51
C HIS A 62 -2.47 0.98 -2.41
N ALA A 63 -2.59 0.49 -3.64
CA ALA A 63 -1.47 0.48 -4.58
C ALA A 63 -0.97 1.91 -4.85
N TYR A 64 -1.89 2.85 -5.03
CA TYR A 64 -1.56 4.28 -5.17
C TYR A 64 -0.81 4.84 -3.95
N TYR A 65 -1.26 4.52 -2.73
CA TYR A 65 -0.53 4.85 -1.49
C TYR A 65 0.91 4.34 -1.51
N ILE A 66 1.10 3.07 -1.86
CA ILE A 66 2.42 2.42 -1.85
C ILE A 66 3.34 3.05 -2.91
N GLU A 67 2.82 3.39 -4.08
CA GLU A 67 3.60 4.07 -5.13
C GLU A 67 4.11 5.45 -4.70
N ASN A 68 3.24 6.25 -4.07
CA ASN A 68 3.62 7.54 -3.50
C ASN A 68 4.64 7.38 -2.37
N THR A 69 4.45 6.38 -1.51
CA THR A 69 5.35 6.10 -0.37
C THR A 69 6.74 5.71 -0.86
N LEU A 70 6.83 4.78 -1.82
CA LEU A 70 8.09 4.37 -2.42
C LEU A 70 8.81 5.55 -3.08
N THR A 71 8.08 6.42 -3.79
CA THR A 71 8.67 7.62 -4.41
C THR A 71 9.36 8.51 -3.37
N LYS A 72 8.70 8.79 -2.25
CA LYS A 72 9.27 9.56 -1.13
C LYS A 72 10.46 8.85 -0.50
N GLN A 73 10.34 7.54 -0.25
CA GLN A 73 11.41 6.74 0.35
C GLN A 73 12.67 6.70 -0.52
N TYR A 74 12.55 6.59 -1.85
CA TYR A 74 13.71 6.63 -2.74
C TYR A 74 14.38 8.00 -2.81
N LEU A 75 13.63 9.09 -2.65
CA LEU A 75 14.21 10.43 -2.54
C LEU A 75 14.97 10.59 -1.22
N LEU A 76 14.37 10.18 -0.10
CA LEU A 76 15.03 10.18 1.20
C LEU A 76 16.29 9.31 1.19
N LYS A 77 16.24 8.16 0.51
CA LYS A 77 17.42 7.29 0.33
C LYS A 77 18.57 8.01 -0.34
N LYS A 78 18.30 8.81 -1.39
CA LYS A 78 19.34 9.61 -2.07
C LYS A 78 19.92 10.68 -1.15
N GLU A 79 19.07 11.33 -0.36
CA GLU A 79 19.49 12.33 0.62
C GLU A 79 20.38 11.73 1.71
N LEU A 80 19.99 10.60 2.30
CA LEU A 80 20.79 9.92 3.33
C LEU A 80 22.15 9.47 2.79
N VAL A 81 22.22 8.98 1.55
CA VAL A 81 23.51 8.64 0.92
C VAL A 81 24.41 9.88 0.80
N ALA A 82 23.87 11.03 0.38
CA ALA A 82 24.63 12.27 0.31
C ALA A 82 25.14 12.71 1.69
N GLN A 83 24.31 12.60 2.74
CA GLN A 83 24.74 12.93 4.11
C GLN A 83 25.88 12.02 4.60
N ILE A 84 25.85 10.72 4.25
CA ILE A 84 26.94 9.79 4.58
C ILE A 84 28.23 10.20 3.86
N GLU A 85 28.15 10.61 2.59
CA GLU A 85 29.30 11.13 1.84
C GLU A 85 29.89 12.41 2.47
N GLU A 86 29.06 13.21 3.14
CA GLU A 86 29.44 14.39 3.91
C GLU A 86 29.98 14.08 5.32
N GLY A 87 29.98 12.80 5.73
CA GLY A 87 30.51 12.33 7.00
C GLY A 87 29.49 12.26 8.15
N ASN A 88 28.19 12.25 7.86
CA ASN A 88 27.15 12.02 8.85
C ASN A 88 26.94 10.51 9.08
N ASP A 89 27.65 9.94 10.05
CA ASP A 89 27.54 8.51 10.37
C ASP A 89 26.16 8.11 10.94
N GLU A 90 25.40 9.04 11.53
CA GLU A 90 24.03 8.76 12.03
C GLU A 90 23.06 8.44 10.88
N ALA A 91 23.35 8.92 9.67
CA ALA A 91 22.54 8.63 8.48
C ALA A 91 22.66 7.17 8.02
N ILE A 92 23.68 6.42 8.45
CA ILE A 92 23.86 5.01 8.10
C ILE A 92 22.72 4.16 8.68
N GLU A 93 22.42 4.31 9.97
CA GLU A 93 21.36 3.53 10.62
C GLU A 93 19.98 3.87 10.02
N GLN A 94 19.73 5.16 9.75
CA GLN A 94 18.50 5.60 9.09
C GLN A 94 18.37 5.00 7.67
N LEU A 95 19.48 4.92 6.94
CA LEU A 95 19.50 4.33 5.60
C LEU A 95 19.21 2.83 5.63
N GLU A 96 19.75 2.09 6.60
CA GLU A 96 19.48 0.65 6.75
C GLU A 96 17.99 0.39 7.05
N GLN A 97 17.40 1.14 7.97
CA GLN A 97 15.96 1.06 8.28
C GLN A 97 15.11 1.36 7.05
N LEU A 98 15.41 2.48 6.36
CA LEU A 98 14.70 2.88 5.14
C LEU A 98 14.77 1.83 4.03
N GLN A 99 15.92 1.16 3.86
CA GLN A 99 16.06 0.09 2.87
C GLN A 99 15.18 -1.12 3.18
N GLN A 100 15.00 -1.47 4.45
CA GLN A 100 14.09 -2.54 4.86
C GLN A 100 12.63 -2.17 4.58
N GLU A 101 12.23 -0.93 4.88
CA GLU A 101 10.89 -0.42 4.57
C GLU A 101 10.60 -0.40 3.05
N ILE A 102 11.55 0.07 2.24
CA ILE A 102 11.43 0.05 0.78
C ILE A 102 11.20 -1.38 0.29
N LYS A 103 12.01 -2.33 0.77
CA LYS A 103 11.87 -3.74 0.39
C LYS A 103 10.49 -4.29 0.75
N LEU A 104 9.98 -3.99 1.93
CA LEU A 104 8.65 -4.40 2.36
C LEU A 104 7.55 -3.78 1.48
N ASN A 105 7.63 -2.48 1.22
CA ASN A 105 6.66 -1.77 0.37
C ASN A 105 6.69 -2.27 -1.08
N GLU A 106 7.85 -2.63 -1.63
CA GLU A 106 7.95 -3.27 -2.94
C GLU A 106 7.26 -4.66 -2.96
N GLN A 107 7.37 -5.43 -1.88
CA GLN A 107 6.68 -6.73 -1.77
C GLN A 107 5.16 -6.54 -1.68
N ILE A 108 4.70 -5.57 -0.86
CA ILE A 108 3.29 -5.21 -0.76
C ILE A 108 2.76 -4.75 -2.12
N LYS A 109 3.51 -3.89 -2.82
CA LYS A 109 3.18 -3.44 -4.18
C LYS A 109 2.93 -4.64 -5.11
N LYS A 110 3.89 -5.58 -5.17
CA LYS A 110 3.77 -6.80 -5.98
C LYS A 110 2.56 -7.64 -5.59
N TYR A 111 2.31 -7.82 -4.29
CA TYR A 111 1.14 -8.54 -3.80
C TYR A 111 -0.16 -7.90 -4.29
N LEU A 112 -0.33 -6.58 -4.11
CA LEU A 112 -1.52 -5.84 -4.54
C LEU A 112 -1.78 -5.97 -6.04
N PHE A 113 -0.73 -5.92 -6.87
CA PHE A 113 -0.88 -6.16 -8.31
C PHE A 113 -1.19 -7.61 -8.67
N GLY A 114 -0.75 -8.58 -7.87
CA GLY A 114 -0.98 -10.01 -8.08
C GLY A 114 -2.36 -10.48 -7.66
N VAL A 115 -2.93 -9.91 -6.58
CA VAL A 115 -4.29 -10.26 -6.09
C VAL A 115 -5.40 -9.49 -6.78
N ARG A 116 -5.05 -8.54 -7.64
CA ARG A 116 -6.01 -7.74 -8.39
C ARG A 116 -6.94 -8.68 -9.15
N PRO A 117 -8.27 -8.58 -8.97
CA PRO A 117 -9.19 -9.34 -9.79
C PRO A 117 -8.91 -9.00 -11.27
N PRO A 118 -8.94 -10.00 -12.17
CA PRO A 118 -8.79 -9.74 -13.60
C PRO A 118 -9.79 -8.65 -13.98
N LYS A 119 -9.40 -7.69 -14.82
CA LYS A 119 -10.25 -6.57 -15.26
C LYS A 119 -11.49 -7.12 -15.96
N LEU A 120 -12.51 -7.44 -15.19
CA LEU A 120 -13.80 -7.88 -15.69
C LEU A 120 -14.55 -6.64 -16.18
N PRO A 121 -15.26 -6.71 -17.32
CA PRO A 121 -16.15 -5.66 -17.75
C PRO A 121 -17.11 -5.31 -16.59
N GLY A 122 -17.26 -4.02 -16.29
CA GLY A 122 -18.13 -3.58 -15.20
C GLY A 122 -17.39 -3.19 -13.91
N PHE A 123 -16.11 -3.51 -13.73
CA PHE A 123 -15.33 -3.05 -12.55
C PHE A 123 -14.86 -1.59 -12.69
N PRO A 124 -14.70 -0.85 -11.57
CA PRO A 124 -14.19 0.52 -11.62
C PRO A 124 -12.77 0.55 -12.20
N PRO A 125 -12.42 1.60 -12.96
CA PRO A 125 -11.05 1.77 -13.42
C PRO A 125 -10.12 2.09 -12.24
N PRO A 126 -8.83 1.70 -12.31
CA PRO A 126 -7.86 2.18 -11.33
C PRO A 126 -7.80 3.71 -11.31
N PRO A 127 -7.42 4.31 -10.17
CA PRO A 127 -6.98 5.69 -10.13
C PRO A 127 -5.77 5.85 -11.05
N LYS A 128 -5.59 7.07 -11.56
CA LYS A 128 -4.44 7.36 -12.43
C LYS A 128 -3.14 7.16 -11.64
N PRO A 129 -2.13 6.50 -12.22
CA PRO A 129 -0.83 6.35 -11.55
C PRO A 129 -0.22 7.73 -11.32
N CYS A 130 0.59 7.82 -10.26
CA CYS A 130 1.36 9.03 -10.00
C CYS A 130 2.41 9.25 -11.10
N ASP A 131 2.58 10.49 -11.57
CA ASP A 131 3.68 10.82 -12.46
C ASP A 131 5.00 10.67 -11.67
N GLU A 132 6.02 10.06 -12.26
CA GLU A 132 7.33 9.86 -11.62
C GLU A 132 7.98 11.17 -11.14
N LYS A 133 7.52 12.31 -11.66
CA LYS A 133 7.99 13.65 -11.27
C LYS A 133 7.24 14.26 -10.09
N GLU A 134 6.09 13.71 -9.72
CA GLU A 134 5.24 14.27 -8.68
C GLU A 134 5.45 13.54 -7.35
N ILE A 135 5.95 14.27 -6.35
CA ILE A 135 6.29 13.71 -5.02
C ILE A 135 5.04 13.60 -4.12
N ASN A 136 3.90 14.12 -4.59
CA ASN A 136 2.67 14.23 -3.80
C ASN A 136 1.41 14.20 -4.67
N CYS A 137 1.28 13.15 -5.49
CA CYS A 137 0.07 12.96 -6.29
C CYS A 137 -1.16 12.87 -5.37
N LYS A 138 -2.23 13.56 -5.78
CA LYS A 138 -3.52 13.57 -5.08
C LYS A 138 -4.51 12.68 -5.77
N LEU A 139 -5.17 11.81 -5.01
CA LEU A 139 -6.25 10.97 -5.47
C LEU A 139 -7.51 11.83 -5.73
N PRO A 140 -8.03 11.90 -6.97
CA PRO A 140 -9.26 12.65 -7.22
C PRO A 140 -10.46 11.91 -6.63
N LEU A 141 -11.22 12.57 -5.76
CA LEU A 141 -12.41 12.00 -5.12
C LEU A 141 -13.72 12.69 -5.55
N THR A 142 -13.67 13.70 -6.42
CA THR A 142 -14.84 14.53 -6.79
C THR A 142 -16.10 13.72 -7.12
N ASN A 143 -15.98 12.69 -7.95
CA ASN A 143 -17.13 11.84 -8.32
C ASN A 143 -17.18 10.51 -7.56
N ILE A 144 -16.20 10.23 -6.71
CA ILE A 144 -16.06 8.94 -6.03
C ILE A 144 -16.79 8.99 -4.70
N GLN A 145 -17.79 8.13 -4.57
CA GLN A 145 -18.68 8.02 -3.42
C GLN A 145 -18.53 6.67 -2.70
N TYR A 146 -17.84 5.70 -3.31
CA TYR A 146 -17.73 4.35 -2.78
C TYR A 146 -16.31 3.79 -2.92
N LEU A 147 -15.93 2.94 -1.97
CA LEU A 147 -14.83 2.00 -2.13
C LEU A 147 -15.42 0.60 -2.20
N LEU A 148 -15.02 -0.15 -3.22
CA LEU A 148 -15.29 -1.57 -3.38
C LEU A 148 -14.11 -2.36 -2.82
N LEU A 149 -14.39 -3.39 -2.02
CA LEU A 149 -13.39 -4.17 -1.33
C LEU A 149 -13.42 -5.62 -1.81
N THR A 150 -12.30 -6.34 -1.65
CA THR A 150 -12.27 -7.80 -1.85
C THR A 150 -13.28 -8.55 -0.99
N GLN A 151 -13.81 -9.66 -1.52
CA GLN A 151 -14.95 -10.42 -0.93
C GLN A 151 -14.75 -10.86 0.53
N ASN A 152 -13.50 -11.06 0.96
CA ASN A 152 -13.16 -11.51 2.31
C ASN A 152 -12.81 -10.36 3.26
N SER A 153 -13.01 -9.10 2.85
CA SER A 153 -12.74 -7.96 3.71
C SER A 153 -13.74 -7.94 4.86
N GLU A 154 -13.21 -7.94 6.08
CA GLU A 154 -13.96 -7.77 7.31
C GLU A 154 -13.54 -6.46 7.96
N ASN A 155 -14.50 -5.73 8.54
CA ASN A 155 -14.30 -4.50 9.32
C ASN A 155 -13.38 -3.46 8.65
N ILE A 156 -13.99 -2.47 8.00
CA ILE A 156 -13.28 -1.29 7.50
C ILE A 156 -13.76 -0.03 8.24
N SER A 157 -12.81 0.86 8.52
CA SER A 157 -13.09 2.25 8.87
C SER A 157 -12.46 3.17 7.84
N VAL A 158 -13.26 4.08 7.31
CA VAL A 158 -12.82 5.10 6.36
C VAL A 158 -13.12 6.46 6.94
N THR A 159 -12.09 7.29 7.06
CA THR A 159 -12.20 8.65 7.56
C THR A 159 -11.62 9.63 6.56
N ILE A 160 -12.33 10.73 6.31
CA ILE A 160 -11.87 11.83 5.45
C ILE A 160 -11.66 13.05 6.34
N LYS A 161 -10.45 13.59 6.30
CA LYS A 161 -10.07 14.80 7.05
C LYS A 161 -9.59 15.89 6.13
N THR A 162 -9.78 17.16 6.50
CA THR A 162 -9.09 18.28 5.84
C THR A 162 -7.59 18.22 6.16
N ILE A 163 -6.79 19.02 5.44
CA ILE A 163 -5.35 19.15 5.73
C ILE A 163 -5.06 19.73 7.11
N GLU A 164 -6.00 20.50 7.68
CA GLU A 164 -5.96 21.03 9.04
C GLU A 164 -6.36 19.99 10.10
N GLY A 165 -6.82 18.81 9.68
CA GLY A 165 -7.16 17.69 10.56
C GLY A 165 -8.63 17.64 11.00
N GLU A 166 -9.49 18.50 10.45
CA GLU A 166 -10.94 18.45 10.71
C GLU A 166 -11.56 17.24 10.01
N THR A 167 -12.28 16.40 10.75
CA THR A 167 -13.00 15.26 10.17
C THR A 167 -14.26 15.74 9.46
N ILE A 168 -14.32 15.56 8.15
CA ILE A 168 -15.49 15.89 7.31
C ILE A 168 -16.31 14.67 6.93
N GLY A 169 -15.90 13.47 7.35
CA GLY A 169 -16.56 12.24 7.01
C GLY A 169 -15.96 11.03 7.71
N THR A 170 -16.82 10.15 8.23
CA THR A 170 -16.43 8.84 8.75
C THR A 170 -17.46 7.81 8.33
N ASN A 171 -16.98 6.66 7.89
CA ASN A 171 -17.81 5.51 7.61
C ASN A 171 -17.20 4.26 8.24
N GLU A 172 -18.06 3.51 8.91
CA GLU A 172 -17.71 2.23 9.49
C GLU A 172 -18.68 1.19 8.97
N GLY A 173 -18.13 0.11 8.44
CA GLY A 173 -18.91 -1.02 7.97
C GLY A 173 -19.05 -1.11 6.46
N LEU A 174 -19.63 -2.26 6.09
CA LEU A 174 -19.73 -2.73 4.73
C LEU A 174 -21.20 -2.96 4.37
N PHE A 175 -21.51 -2.81 3.09
CA PHE A 175 -22.78 -3.20 2.50
C PHE A 175 -22.56 -4.00 1.21
N SER A 176 -23.57 -4.81 0.83
CA SER A 176 -23.54 -5.55 -0.44
C SER A 176 -23.73 -4.59 -1.61
N ALA A 177 -22.78 -4.56 -2.54
CA ALA A 177 -22.95 -3.82 -3.79
C ALA A 177 -23.52 -4.75 -4.87
N ASP A 178 -24.83 -4.71 -5.05
CA ASP A 178 -25.54 -5.62 -5.97
C ASP A 178 -25.03 -5.53 -7.42
N ASN A 179 -24.50 -4.37 -7.83
CA ASN A 179 -23.92 -4.13 -9.16
C ASN A 179 -22.50 -4.69 -9.35
N PHE A 180 -21.89 -5.23 -8.29
CA PHE A 180 -20.52 -5.73 -8.29
C PHE A 180 -20.44 -7.16 -7.74
N ASP A 181 -21.24 -8.09 -8.26
CA ASP A 181 -21.10 -9.56 -8.10
C ASP A 181 -20.59 -10.03 -6.72
N GLY A 182 -21.22 -9.58 -5.64
CA GLY A 182 -20.92 -10.02 -4.27
C GLY A 182 -19.68 -9.39 -3.63
N TYR A 183 -19.11 -8.35 -4.23
CA TYR A 183 -18.06 -7.55 -3.61
C TYR A 183 -18.68 -6.58 -2.58
N PRO A 184 -18.18 -6.55 -1.34
CA PRO A 184 -18.62 -5.59 -0.35
C PRO A 184 -18.14 -4.18 -0.72
N ALA A 185 -18.93 -3.17 -0.36
CA ALA A 185 -18.59 -1.78 -0.52
C ALA A 185 -18.75 -1.00 0.78
N THR A 186 -18.06 0.14 0.87
CA THR A 186 -18.26 1.15 1.90
C THR A 186 -18.46 2.51 1.25
N THR A 187 -19.21 3.40 1.91
CA THR A 187 -19.50 4.74 1.39
C THR A 187 -18.47 5.74 1.87
N LEU A 188 -17.99 6.60 0.96
CA LEU A 188 -17.19 7.78 1.26
C LEU A 188 -18.12 8.94 1.64
N VAL A 189 -18.77 8.85 2.80
CA VAL A 189 -19.59 9.94 3.32
C VAL A 189 -18.70 11.14 3.60
N ARG A 190 -19.08 12.30 3.06
CA ARG A 190 -18.39 13.57 3.29
C ARG A 190 -19.39 14.70 3.37
N GLU A 191 -19.10 15.68 4.21
CA GLU A 191 -19.79 16.97 4.21
C GLU A 191 -19.52 17.71 2.89
N ASN A 192 -20.32 18.74 2.61
CA ASN A 192 -20.18 19.57 1.41
C ASN A 192 -18.89 20.40 1.45
N TYR A 193 -17.77 19.75 1.15
CA TYR A 193 -16.41 20.28 1.20
C TYR A 193 -15.77 20.22 -0.19
N SER A 194 -14.96 21.22 -0.51
CA SER A 194 -14.08 21.22 -1.67
C SER A 194 -12.71 21.74 -1.26
N GLY A 195 -11.67 21.02 -1.67
CA GLY A 195 -10.30 21.26 -1.26
C GLY A 195 -9.49 19.97 -1.18
N GLU A 196 -8.31 20.10 -0.58
CA GLU A 196 -7.41 18.98 -0.31
C GLU A 196 -7.84 18.26 0.97
N VAL A 197 -7.78 16.93 0.94
CA VAL A 197 -8.17 16.08 2.07
C VAL A 197 -7.19 14.93 2.23
N VAL A 198 -7.24 14.31 3.40
CA VAL A 198 -6.55 13.06 3.72
C VAL A 198 -7.61 11.98 3.89
N LEU A 199 -7.56 10.97 3.02
CA LEU A 199 -8.36 9.76 3.14
C LEU A 199 -7.58 8.73 3.97
N THR A 200 -8.08 8.43 5.16
CA THR A 200 -7.54 7.41 6.06
C THR A 200 -8.37 6.15 5.96
N ILE A 201 -7.72 5.02 5.68
CA ILE A 201 -8.37 3.71 5.59
C ILE A 201 -7.70 2.79 6.62
N THR A 202 -8.53 2.20 7.48
CA THR A 202 -8.12 1.20 8.46
C THR A 202 -8.84 -0.11 8.17
N LYS A 203 -8.07 -1.20 7.99
CA LYS A 203 -8.60 -2.54 7.69
C LYS A 203 -7.63 -3.65 8.09
N PHE A 204 -8.11 -4.87 8.19
CA PHE A 204 -7.23 -6.05 8.23
C PHE A 204 -6.53 -6.26 6.89
N PHE A 205 -5.21 -6.49 6.91
CA PHE A 205 -4.42 -6.76 5.70
C PHE A 205 -3.84 -8.18 5.75
N PRO A 206 -4.36 -9.12 4.93
CA PRO A 206 -3.99 -10.53 5.00
C PRO A 206 -2.50 -10.79 4.83
N PHE A 207 -1.81 -10.01 3.98
CA PHE A 207 -0.38 -10.19 3.74
C PHE A 207 0.48 -10.00 5.00
N MET A 208 0.06 -9.12 5.92
CA MET A 208 0.77 -8.88 7.18
C MET A 208 0.07 -9.50 8.39
N GLU A 209 -1.06 -10.18 8.18
CA GLU A 209 -1.90 -10.77 9.23
C GLU A 209 -2.25 -9.82 10.39
N GLN A 210 -2.40 -8.53 10.08
CA GLN A 210 -2.68 -7.49 11.09
C GLN A 210 -3.56 -6.38 10.53
N GLU A 211 -4.12 -5.57 11.43
CA GLU A 211 -4.77 -4.32 11.05
C GLU A 211 -3.72 -3.31 10.58
N ILE A 212 -4.02 -2.65 9.47
CA ILE A 212 -3.21 -1.57 8.91
C ILE A 212 -4.05 -0.31 8.86
N THR A 213 -3.38 0.82 9.02
CA THR A 213 -3.94 2.13 8.70
C THR A 213 -3.01 2.80 7.70
N TYR A 214 -3.57 3.26 6.58
CA TYR A 214 -2.83 4.02 5.59
C TYR A 214 -3.60 5.28 5.19
N GLN A 215 -2.86 6.28 4.70
CA GLN A 215 -3.38 7.61 4.42
C GLN A 215 -3.03 8.03 3.01
N VAL A 216 -4.03 8.50 2.26
CA VAL A 216 -3.87 8.97 0.89
C VAL A 216 -4.26 10.44 0.81
N ASN A 217 -3.36 11.25 0.27
CA ASN A 217 -3.69 12.62 -0.07
C ASN A 217 -4.65 12.62 -1.26
N ALA A 218 -5.73 13.38 -1.14
CA ALA A 218 -6.82 13.42 -2.08
C ALA A 218 -7.31 14.85 -2.32
N ILE A 219 -8.09 15.01 -3.39
CA ILE A 219 -8.69 16.30 -3.75
C ILE A 219 -10.16 16.13 -4.11
N ILE A 220 -10.99 17.07 -3.64
CA ILE A 220 -12.42 17.16 -3.96
C ILE A 220 -12.66 18.51 -4.62
N GLU A 221 -13.02 18.48 -5.90
CA GLU A 221 -13.34 19.68 -6.69
C GLU A 221 -14.86 19.96 -6.65
N LYS A 222 -15.25 21.18 -7.02
CA LYS A 222 -16.66 21.59 -7.14
C LYS A 222 -17.24 21.24 -8.51
#